data_AF-A0A520J6B4-F1
#
_entry.id   AF-A0A520J6B4-F1
#
_cell.length_a   1.000
_cell.length_b   1.000
_cell.length_c   1.000
_cell.angle_alpha   90.00
_cell.angle_beta   90.00
_cell.angle_gamma   90.00
#
_symmetry.space_group_name_H-M   'P 1'
#
loop_
_entity.id
_entity.type
_entity.pdbx_description
1 polymer ?
#
loop_
_entity_poly.entity_id
_entity_poly.type
_entity_poly.pdbx_seq_one_letter_code
_entity_poly.pdbx_strand_id
1 'polypeptide(L)'
;MSNEEIIDIVTKAREIVKDSSANFGIFQYGGGSDESYISANRSGLLLFAFDLLDAATKLTDDPKQGGDEPDLRLSYHAAWIDSDSTPFVQYIVQALARVADAQLHGKTSLFDRIFPIGCISLVVFLLIAMFIGVYQIVSWLF
;
A
#
# COMPACT_ATOMS: atom_id res chain seq x y z
N MET A 1 17.67 16.30 -17.42
CA MET A 1 18.27 16.84 -16.18
C MET A 1 19.45 15.98 -15.83
N SER A 2 20.55 16.57 -15.40
CA SER A 2 21.64 15.83 -14.76
C SER A 2 21.28 15.49 -13.30
N ASN A 3 21.93 14.48 -12.73
CA ASN A 3 21.76 14.14 -11.30
C ASN A 3 22.11 15.33 -10.40
N GLU A 4 23.09 16.15 -10.80
CA GLU A 4 23.51 17.35 -10.08
C GLU A 4 22.39 18.39 -10.01
N GLU A 5 21.63 18.59 -11.10
CA GLU A 5 20.46 19.48 -11.12
C GLU A 5 19.33 18.96 -10.21
N ILE A 6 19.12 17.64 -10.16
CA ILE A 6 18.09 17.03 -9.29
C ILE A 6 18.47 17.23 -7.82
N ILE A 7 19.73 16.98 -7.45
CA ILE A 7 20.23 17.14 -6.09
C ILE A 7 20.12 18.60 -5.65
N ASP A 8 20.46 19.56 -6.51
CA ASP A 8 20.34 20.99 -6.20
C ASP A 8 18.89 21.40 -5.95
N ILE A 9 17.94 20.94 -6.78
CA ILE A 9 16.51 21.20 -6.58
C ILE A 9 16.01 20.57 -5.27
N VAL A 10 16.35 19.31 -5.00
CA VAL A 10 15.93 18.61 -3.77
C VAL A 10 16.47 19.33 -2.54
N THR A 11 17.74 19.75 -2.56
CA THR A 11 18.38 20.43 -1.44
C THR A 11 17.71 21.77 -1.15
N LYS A 12 17.59 22.63 -2.16
CA LYS A 12 16.93 23.94 -2.02
C LYS A 12 15.48 23.82 -1.60
N ALA A 13 14.77 22.82 -2.12
CA ALA A 13 13.37 22.67 -1.82
C ALA A 13 13.11 22.12 -0.41
N ARG A 14 14.01 21.29 0.14
CA ARG A 14 13.96 20.90 1.56
C ARG A 14 14.19 22.06 2.52
N GLU A 15 15.05 23.03 2.17
CA GLU A 15 15.26 24.22 3.00
C GLU A 15 14.00 25.09 3.12
N ILE A 16 13.12 25.05 2.11
CA ILE A 16 11.90 25.84 2.06
C ILE A 16 10.75 25.14 2.81
N VAL A 17 10.74 23.81 2.87
CA VAL A 17 9.65 23.03 3.47
C VAL A 17 9.96 22.73 4.94
N LYS A 18 9.13 23.24 5.85
CA LYS A 18 9.24 22.92 7.28
C LYS A 18 8.53 21.61 7.61
N ASP A 19 9.31 20.59 7.96
CA ASP A 19 8.85 19.26 8.41
C ASP A 19 7.76 19.31 9.48
N SER A 20 7.86 20.24 10.44
CA SER A 20 6.91 20.39 11.55
C SER A 20 5.46 20.70 11.14
N SER A 21 5.24 21.14 9.89
CA SER A 21 3.92 21.47 9.37
C SER A 21 3.44 20.51 8.29
N ALA A 22 4.30 19.55 7.90
CA ALA A 22 4.01 18.63 6.82
C ALA A 22 3.20 17.44 7.35
N ASN A 23 2.26 16.98 6.52
CA ASN A 23 1.51 15.76 6.77
C ASN A 23 1.40 14.96 5.48
N PHE A 24 1.68 13.67 5.54
CA PHE A 24 1.60 12.72 4.44
C PHE A 24 1.27 11.32 4.97
N GLY A 25 0.25 10.68 4.39
CA GLY A 25 -0.05 9.28 4.66
C GLY A 25 -0.69 8.63 3.44
N ILE A 26 -0.48 7.32 3.32
CA ILE A 26 -1.14 6.48 2.30
C ILE A 26 -2.12 5.59 3.05
N PHE A 27 -3.35 5.56 2.58
CA PHE A 27 -4.45 4.90 3.27
C PHE A 27 -5.12 3.90 2.34
N GLN A 28 -5.56 2.79 2.91
CA GLN A 28 -6.30 1.76 2.19
C GLN A 28 -7.58 1.43 2.98
N TYR A 29 -8.73 1.50 2.33
CA TYR A 29 -10.04 1.24 2.95
C TYR A 29 -10.71 -0.06 2.48
N GLY A 30 -9.96 -0.90 1.75
CA GLY A 30 -10.42 -2.20 1.23
C GLY A 30 -9.29 -3.00 0.56
N GLY A 31 -9.59 -3.89 -0.37
CA GLY A 31 -8.63 -4.76 -1.07
C GLY A 31 -8.50 -4.50 -2.58
N GLY A 32 -9.34 -3.64 -3.15
CA GLY A 32 -9.37 -3.27 -4.55
C GLY A 32 -8.22 -2.32 -4.94
N SER A 33 -7.88 -2.33 -6.22
CA SER A 33 -6.81 -1.47 -6.79
C SER A 33 -7.11 0.03 -6.74
N ASP A 34 -8.38 0.40 -6.57
CA ASP A 34 -8.90 1.76 -6.45
C ASP A 34 -9.24 2.14 -4.99
N GLU A 35 -9.02 1.23 -4.04
CA GLU A 35 -9.38 1.42 -2.63
C GLU A 35 -8.18 1.95 -1.80
N SER A 36 -7.31 2.73 -2.45
CA SER A 36 -6.15 3.38 -1.83
C SER A 36 -6.10 4.86 -2.17
N TYR A 37 -5.71 5.70 -1.21
CA TYR A 37 -5.57 7.15 -1.40
C TYR A 37 -4.39 7.72 -0.63
N ILE A 38 -3.90 8.88 -1.08
CA ILE A 38 -2.90 9.66 -0.36
C ILE A 38 -3.65 10.81 0.34
N SER A 39 -3.49 10.94 1.65
CA SER A 39 -3.89 12.14 2.39
C SER A 39 -2.63 12.90 2.75
N ALA A 40 -2.47 14.09 2.18
CA ALA A 40 -1.29 14.91 2.43
C ALA A 40 -1.62 16.39 2.27
N ASN A 41 -0.88 17.23 2.99
CA ASN A 41 -0.83 18.65 2.66
C ASN A 41 0.29 18.94 1.65
N ARG A 42 0.32 20.15 1.10
CA ARG A 42 1.32 20.56 0.10
C ARG A 42 2.76 20.28 0.56
N SER A 43 3.06 20.53 1.82
CA SER A 43 4.40 20.34 2.39
C SER A 43 4.77 18.85 2.46
N GLY A 44 3.88 17.98 2.96
CA GLY A 44 4.13 16.54 3.05
C GLY A 44 4.26 15.88 1.68
N LEU A 45 3.44 16.31 0.71
CA LEU A 45 3.55 15.80 -0.66
C LEU A 45 4.90 16.17 -1.31
N LEU A 46 5.39 17.39 -1.06
CA LEU A 46 6.70 17.83 -1.55
C LEU A 46 7.83 17.04 -0.90
N LEU A 47 7.80 16.84 0.43
CA LEU A 47 8.82 16.05 1.13
C LEU A 47 8.89 14.61 0.60
N PHE A 48 7.73 13.97 0.42
CA PHE A 48 7.67 12.63 -0.15
C PHE A 48 8.21 12.60 -1.59
N ALA A 49 7.88 13.59 -2.41
CA ALA A 49 8.42 13.70 -3.77
C ALA A 49 9.94 13.91 -3.78
N PHE A 50 10.50 14.66 -2.83
CA PHE A 50 11.95 14.84 -2.69
C PHE A 50 12.66 13.57 -2.23
N ASP A 51 12.05 12.79 -1.35
CA ASP A 51 12.56 11.46 -0.98
C ASP A 51 12.62 10.55 -2.22
N LEU A 52 11.58 10.57 -3.08
CA LEU A 52 11.58 9.81 -4.33
C LEU A 52 12.62 10.30 -5.35
N LEU A 53 12.82 11.62 -5.47
CA LEU A 53 13.83 12.19 -6.38
C LEU A 53 15.25 11.88 -5.91
N ASP A 54 15.53 12.04 -4.62
CA ASP A 54 16.81 11.61 -4.03
C ASP A 54 17.03 10.11 -4.28
N ALA A 55 15.98 9.31 -4.13
CA ALA A 55 16.06 7.90 -4.41
C ALA A 55 16.39 7.58 -5.87
N ALA A 56 15.76 8.29 -6.81
CA ALA A 56 16.02 8.13 -8.24
C ALA A 56 17.49 8.44 -8.60
N THR A 57 18.14 9.40 -7.94
CA THR A 57 19.56 9.71 -8.22
C THR A 57 20.53 8.64 -7.75
N LYS A 58 20.11 7.78 -6.81
CA LYS A 58 20.90 6.68 -6.25
C LYS A 58 20.71 5.36 -7.01
N LEU A 59 19.66 5.26 -7.83
CA LEU A 59 19.45 4.14 -8.73
C LEU A 59 20.38 4.25 -9.94
N THR A 60 21.00 3.14 -10.35
CA THR A 60 21.97 3.10 -11.47
C THR A 60 21.41 2.33 -12.65
N ASP A 61 21.66 2.75 -13.90
CA ASP A 61 21.19 2.02 -15.09
C ASP A 61 21.75 0.60 -15.24
N ASP A 62 22.77 0.23 -14.45
CA ASP A 62 23.34 -1.11 -14.39
C ASP A 62 22.75 -1.91 -13.20
N PRO A 63 21.77 -2.81 -13.44
CA PRO A 63 21.16 -3.61 -12.38
C PRO A 63 22.12 -4.65 -11.76
N LYS A 64 23.33 -4.84 -12.30
CA LYS A 64 24.34 -5.78 -11.78
C LYS A 64 25.36 -5.14 -10.84
N GLN A 65 25.38 -3.81 -10.71
CA GLN A 65 26.20 -3.12 -9.70
C GLN A 65 25.52 -3.05 -8.32
N GLY A 66 24.23 -3.40 -8.25
CA GLY A 66 23.54 -3.67 -7.00
C GLY A 66 23.91 -5.05 -6.46
N GLY A 67 25.07 -5.17 -5.79
CA GLY A 67 25.28 -6.26 -4.84
C GLY A 67 24.15 -6.25 -3.80
N ASP A 68 23.85 -7.42 -3.22
CA ASP A 68 22.76 -7.67 -2.26
C ASP A 68 22.30 -6.39 -1.51
N GLU A 69 21.18 -5.82 -2.01
CA GLU A 69 20.45 -4.65 -1.52
C GLU A 69 21.19 -3.28 -1.54
N PRO A 70 20.59 -2.32 -2.26
CA PRO A 70 20.30 -1.05 -1.65
C PRO A 70 18.78 -0.91 -1.62
N ASP A 71 18.15 -1.55 -0.63
CA ASP A 71 16.79 -1.19 -0.25
C ASP A 71 16.84 0.29 0.15
N LEU A 72 16.47 1.16 -0.80
CA LEU A 72 16.57 2.58 -0.60
C LEU A 72 15.47 2.99 0.35
N ARG A 73 15.82 3.10 1.63
CA ARG A 73 14.88 3.37 2.71
C ARG A 73 14.36 4.80 2.58
N LEU A 74 13.05 4.91 2.43
CA LEU A 74 12.35 6.18 2.58
C LEU A 74 12.31 6.54 4.07
N SER A 75 12.17 7.83 4.39
CA SER A 75 12.19 8.32 5.78
C SER A 75 10.89 8.01 6.51
N TYR A 76 10.55 6.73 6.65
CA TYR A 76 9.29 6.20 7.18
C TYR A 76 8.96 6.65 8.62
N HIS A 77 9.97 6.96 9.44
CA HIS A 77 9.77 7.45 10.81
C HIS A 77 9.81 8.98 10.92
N ALA A 78 9.76 9.71 9.81
CA ALA A 78 9.78 11.15 9.86
C ALA A 78 8.48 11.69 10.50
N ALA A 79 8.60 12.76 11.26
CA ALA A 79 7.48 13.35 12.01
C ALA A 79 6.33 13.86 11.13
N TRP A 80 6.56 14.00 9.82
CA TRP A 80 5.58 14.44 8.83
C TRP A 80 4.81 13.29 8.17
N ILE A 81 5.12 12.04 8.52
CA ILE A 81 4.37 10.86 8.06
C ILE A 81 3.29 10.53 9.08
N ASP A 82 2.07 10.37 8.60
CA ASP A 82 0.92 9.98 9.40
C ASP A 82 1.11 8.56 9.95
N SER A 83 1.03 8.39 11.27
CA SER A 83 1.19 7.10 11.93
C SER A 83 0.07 6.12 11.61
N ASP A 84 -1.10 6.61 11.19
CA ASP A 84 -2.27 5.81 10.84
C ASP A 84 -2.29 5.42 9.35
N SER A 85 -1.24 5.79 8.59
CA SER A 85 -1.01 5.29 7.23
C SER A 85 -1.07 3.76 7.23
N THR A 86 -1.81 3.17 6.29
CA THR A 86 -2.08 1.71 6.28
C THR A 86 -1.10 0.97 5.39
N PRO A 87 -1.02 1.25 4.08
CA PRO A 87 0.11 0.82 3.26
C PRO A 87 1.36 1.65 3.58
N PHE A 88 2.46 0.96 3.87
CA PHE A 88 3.78 1.56 4.10
C PHE A 88 4.71 1.27 2.93
N VAL A 89 5.23 2.31 2.29
CA VAL A 89 6.31 2.19 1.29
C VAL A 89 7.63 2.35 2.04
N GLN A 90 8.22 1.23 2.45
CA GLN A 90 9.42 1.25 3.30
C GLN A 90 10.72 1.36 2.50
N TYR A 91 10.75 0.77 1.30
CA TYR A 91 11.95 0.70 0.46
C TYR A 91 11.58 0.74 -1.03
N ILE A 92 12.53 1.16 -1.85
CA ILE A 92 12.44 1.15 -3.30
C ILE A 92 13.39 0.07 -3.83
N VAL A 93 12.85 -0.88 -4.60
CA VAL A 93 13.62 -1.90 -5.30
C VAL A 93 13.80 -1.50 -6.75
N GLN A 94 15.01 -1.69 -7.27
CA GLN A 94 15.28 -1.51 -8.68
C GLN A 94 14.62 -2.61 -9.52
N ALA A 95 13.77 -2.22 -10.47
CA ALA A 95 13.15 -3.17 -11.39
C ALA A 95 14.18 -3.70 -12.41
N LEU A 96 14.31 -5.03 -12.53
CA LEU A 96 15.28 -5.71 -13.40
C LEU A 96 14.97 -5.63 -14.91
N ALA A 97 13.77 -5.19 -15.30
CA ALA A 97 13.41 -4.90 -16.69
C ALA A 97 12.09 -4.14 -16.75
N ARG A 98 11.83 -3.47 -17.88
CA ARG A 98 10.54 -2.87 -18.23
C ARG A 98 9.46 -3.93 -18.04
N VAL A 99 8.54 -3.71 -17.09
CA VAL A 99 7.35 -4.54 -16.93
C VAL A 99 6.59 -4.40 -18.24
N ALA A 100 6.72 -5.38 -19.15
CA ALA A 100 5.88 -5.48 -20.33
C ALA A 100 4.44 -5.35 -19.83
N ASP A 101 3.72 -4.35 -20.36
CA ASP A 101 2.41 -3.87 -19.94
C ASP A 101 1.79 -4.81 -18.92
N ALA A 102 1.85 -4.44 -17.65
CA ALA A 102 1.21 -5.18 -16.59
C ALA A 102 -0.27 -5.28 -16.96
N GLN A 103 -0.65 -6.37 -17.63
CA GLN A 103 -2.03 -6.78 -17.69
C GLN A 103 -2.45 -6.83 -16.24
N LEU A 104 -3.46 -6.04 -15.91
CA LEU A 104 -4.26 -6.09 -14.69
C LEU A 104 -4.90 -7.49 -14.57
N HIS A 105 -4.08 -8.55 -14.51
CA HIS A 105 -4.48 -9.83 -14.01
C HIS A 105 -4.24 -9.74 -12.51
N GLY A 106 -5.27 -9.27 -11.82
CA GLY A 106 -5.39 -9.47 -10.38
C GLY A 106 -5.02 -10.93 -10.10
N LYS A 107 -3.89 -11.12 -9.42
CA LYS A 107 -3.43 -12.43 -8.99
C LYS A 107 -4.45 -12.87 -7.95
N THR A 108 -5.53 -13.53 -8.40
CA THR A 108 -6.57 -14.03 -7.51
C THR A 108 -5.88 -14.97 -6.56
N SER A 109 -5.69 -14.51 -5.32
CA SER A 109 -5.13 -15.32 -4.26
C SER A 109 -6.10 -16.48 -4.06
N LEU A 110 -5.61 -17.69 -3.84
CA LEU A 110 -6.49 -18.84 -3.61
C LEU A 110 -7.48 -18.60 -2.44
N PHE A 111 -7.13 -17.67 -1.54
CA PHE A 111 -7.98 -17.16 -0.47
C PHE A 111 -9.23 -16.40 -0.97
N ASP A 112 -9.14 -15.64 -2.07
CA ASP A 112 -10.27 -14.88 -2.63
C ASP A 112 -11.38 -15.80 -3.16
N ARG A 113 -11.02 -17.05 -3.53
CA ARG A 113 -12.00 -18.07 -3.93
C ARG A 113 -12.63 -18.81 -2.75
N ILE A 114 -11.94 -18.92 -1.62
CA ILE A 114 -12.41 -19.68 -0.44
C ILE A 114 -13.32 -18.83 0.46
N PHE A 115 -13.03 -17.53 0.56
CA PHE A 115 -13.81 -16.59 1.38
C PHE A 115 -15.32 -16.56 1.06
N PRO A 116 -15.76 -16.45 -0.22
CA PRO A 116 -17.20 -16.46 -0.52
C PRO A 116 -17.86 -17.81 -0.23
N ILE A 117 -17.12 -18.92 -0.40
CA ILE A 117 -17.63 -20.28 -0.11
C ILE A 117 -17.86 -20.45 1.41
N GLY A 118 -16.94 -19.94 2.23
CA GLY A 118 -17.08 -19.97 3.69
C GLY A 118 -18.32 -19.24 4.17
N CYS A 119 -18.56 -18.01 3.67
CA CYS A 119 -19.70 -17.20 4.06
C CYS A 119 -21.05 -17.86 3.66
N ILE A 120 -21.15 -18.38 2.43
CA ILE A 120 -22.36 -19.07 1.96
C ILE A 120 -22.64 -20.32 2.81
N SER A 121 -21.60 -21.10 3.15
CA SER A 121 -21.75 -22.31 3.96
C SER A 121 -22.29 -22.00 5.37
N LEU A 122 -21.85 -20.90 5.98
CA LEU A 122 -22.27 -20.46 7.31
C LEU A 122 -23.74 -20.04 7.31
N VAL A 123 -24.17 -19.29 6.28
CA VAL A 123 -25.58 -18.89 6.13
C VAL A 123 -26.49 -20.10 5.96
N VAL A 124 -26.10 -21.08 5.12
CA VAL A 124 -26.87 -22.31 4.94
C VAL A 124 -26.95 -23.11 6.25
N PHE A 125 -25.85 -23.24 6.98
CA PHE A 125 -25.82 -23.93 8.26
C PHE A 125 -26.74 -23.27 9.30
N LEU A 126 -26.74 -21.92 9.38
CA LEU A 126 -27.63 -21.18 10.27
C LEU A 126 -29.10 -21.39 9.94
N LEU A 127 -29.46 -21.39 8.65
CA LEU A 127 -30.84 -21.66 8.23
C LEU A 127 -31.28 -23.07 8.63
N ILE A 128 -30.44 -24.09 8.39
CA ILE A 128 -30.74 -25.48 8.78
C ILE A 128 -30.93 -25.58 10.29
N ALA A 129 -30.02 -24.99 11.09
CA ALA A 129 -30.11 -24.99 12.54
C ALA A 129 -31.40 -24.31 13.03
N MET A 130 -31.81 -23.20 12.40
CA MET A 130 -33.06 -22.51 12.69
C MET A 130 -34.27 -23.41 12.41
N PHE A 131 -34.33 -24.07 11.25
CA PHE A 131 -35.44 -24.96 10.90
C PHE A 131 -35.54 -26.16 11.84
N ILE A 132 -34.41 -26.77 12.22
CA ILE A 132 -34.38 -27.87 13.20
C ILE A 132 -34.91 -27.39 14.55
N GLY A 133 -34.48 -26.20 15.01
CA GLY A 133 -34.95 -25.61 16.26
C GLY A 133 -36.47 -25.37 16.26
N VAL A 134 -37.00 -24.79 15.19
CA VAL A 134 -38.45 -24.57 15.03
C VAL A 134 -39.21 -25.89 14.98
N TYR A 135 -38.73 -26.87 14.20
CA TYR A 135 -39.34 -28.19 14.13
C TYR A 135 -39.42 -28.85 15.52
N GLN A 136 -38.33 -28.78 16.29
CA GLN A 136 -38.28 -29.36 17.62
C GLN A 136 -39.31 -28.70 18.56
N ILE A 137 -39.43 -27.37 18.52
CA ILE A 137 -40.41 -26.63 19.34
C ILE A 137 -41.84 -27.02 18.95
N VAL A 138 -42.15 -27.06 17.65
CA VAL A 138 -43.49 -27.44 17.16
C VAL A 138 -43.82 -28.87 17.54
N SER A 139 -42.87 -29.80 17.41
CA SER A 139 -43.04 -31.22 17.80
C SER A 139 -43.24 -31.43 19.31
N TRP A 140 -42.85 -30.45 20.13
CA TRP A 140 -43.10 -30.47 21.56
C TRP A 140 -44.46 -29.85 21.92
N LEU A 141 -44.98 -28.96 21.08
CA LEU A 141 -46.22 -28.22 21.31
C LEU A 141 -47.46 -28.96 20.77
N PHE A 142 -47.28 -29.82 19.76
CA PHE A 142 -48.32 -30.64 19.13
C PHE A 142 -48.01 -32.13 19.29
#